data_AF-A0A7J8LLI8-F1
#
_entry.id   AF-A0A7J8LLI8-F1
#
_cell.length_a   1.000
_cell.length_b   1.000
_cell.length_c   1.000
_cell.angle_alpha   90.00
_cell.angle_beta   90.00
_cell.angle_gamma   90.00
#
_symmetry.space_group_name_H-M   'P 1'
#
loop_
_entity.id
_entity.type
_entity.pdbx_description
1 polymer ?
#
loop_
_entity_poly.entity_id
_entity_poly.type
_entity_poly.pdbx_seq_one_letter_code
_entity_poly.pdbx_strand_id
1 'polypeptide(L)'
;MREEPVVYINGKPFVLREVERPYKNMLEYSGIDRERVERMEARLKEDILREAESYEGAIMVIHETKDGQIFDAWEHVNSDSIQTPLEVFKSLEDDGFPIKYARVPITDGKAPKSSDFDRLAANIASASKDTAFVFNCQMGRGRTTTGTVIACLVKLRIDYGRPIKVLPGDVNHEQADGSSSSGEESGSDATRLTSSTVKVRTKNEQGRAFGIDDILLLWKITRLFDNGVECREVLDAIIDRCSALQNIRQAVLHYRKVFNQQHIEPRVRRVALNRGAEYLERYFRLIAFAAYLGSEAFDSFCGQGECKMSFKNWLHQRPEVQAMKWSIRLRPGRFFTVPEELRAPHELQHGDAVMEAIVKTRNGSVLGKGSILKMYFFPGQRTSSHIQIHGAPHVFKVDGYPLYSMATPTITGAKEMLAFLGARSIAGVAGQKVVVTDLREEAVVYINGTPFVLRELNKPVDTLKHVGITGPVVEHMEARLKEDILSEVRQSGGRMLLHREEFSPSSNQSSVVGYWENIFTDDVKTAAELYAALKDEGYNIEYRRIPLTREREALASDVDEIQNCQDE
;
A
#
# COMPACT_ATOMS: atom_id res chain seq x y z
N MET A 1 -29.65 5.91 3.01
CA MET A 1 -28.39 5.16 2.71
C MET A 1 -27.76 4.46 3.92
N ARG A 2 -28.49 4.25 5.03
CA ARG A 2 -27.92 3.81 6.32
C ARG A 2 -27.93 2.29 6.46
N GLU A 3 -26.85 1.71 6.97
CA GLU A 3 -26.79 0.27 7.32
C GLU A 3 -27.10 0.05 8.80
N GLU A 4 -26.88 1.07 9.64
CA GLU A 4 -27.32 1.07 11.02
C GLU A 4 -28.86 1.09 11.11
N PRO A 5 -29.47 0.27 11.98
CA PRO A 5 -30.90 0.33 12.23
C PRO A 5 -31.26 1.65 12.88
N VAL A 6 -32.32 2.27 12.37
CA VAL A 6 -32.88 3.52 12.89
C VAL A 6 -34.31 3.25 13.33
N VAL A 7 -34.73 3.88 14.42
CA VAL A 7 -36.12 3.89 14.87
C VAL A 7 -36.53 5.33 15.15
N TYR A 8 -37.77 5.70 14.88
CA TYR A 8 -38.33 6.98 15.26
C TYR A 8 -39.12 6.78 16.54
N ILE A 9 -38.86 7.61 17.55
CA ILE A 9 -39.62 7.66 18.80
C ILE A 9 -40.15 9.08 18.93
N ASN A 10 -41.48 9.23 19.05
CA ASN A 10 -42.14 10.54 19.13
C ASN A 10 -41.73 11.48 17.97
N GLY A 11 -41.59 10.92 16.76
CA GLY A 11 -41.17 11.66 15.55
C GLY A 11 -39.66 11.99 15.47
N LYS A 12 -38.86 11.63 16.47
CA LYS A 12 -37.40 11.88 16.49
C LYS A 12 -36.62 10.59 16.17
N PRO A 13 -35.57 10.64 15.32
CA PRO A 13 -34.79 9.45 14.97
C PRO A 13 -33.75 9.09 16.05
N PHE A 14 -33.71 7.81 16.42
CA PHE A 14 -32.76 7.19 17.35
C PHE A 14 -32.00 6.04 16.69
N VAL A 15 -30.83 5.72 17.25
CA VAL A 15 -29.96 4.63 16.79
C VAL A 15 -29.37 3.86 17.97
N LEU A 16 -29.08 2.59 17.75
CA LEU A 16 -28.33 1.77 18.70
C LEU A 16 -26.83 2.08 18.67
N ARG A 17 -26.25 2.10 19.87
CA ARG A 17 -24.84 2.38 20.15
C ARG A 17 -24.34 1.54 21.33
N GLU A 18 -23.05 1.21 21.32
CA GLU A 18 -22.36 0.66 22.49
C GLU A 18 -22.19 1.76 23.56
N VAL A 19 -22.43 1.43 24.83
CA VAL A 19 -22.26 2.35 25.96
C VAL A 19 -20.82 2.84 26.06
N GLU A 20 -19.84 1.97 25.77
CA GLU A 20 -18.42 2.30 25.78
C GLU A 20 -17.99 3.17 24.59
N ARG A 21 -18.82 3.27 23.54
CA ARG A 21 -18.50 3.98 22.28
C ARG A 21 -19.73 4.67 21.66
N PRO A 22 -20.39 5.60 22.37
CA PRO A 22 -21.67 6.18 21.96
C PRO A 22 -21.59 6.96 20.63
N TYR A 23 -20.42 7.53 20.32
CA TYR A 23 -20.18 8.30 19.08
C TYR A 23 -19.81 7.43 17.86
N LYS A 24 -19.79 6.09 17.98
CA LYS A 24 -19.39 5.20 16.88
C LYS A 24 -20.53 4.27 16.47
N ASN A 25 -20.60 3.98 15.17
CA ASN A 25 -21.47 2.91 14.67
C ASN A 25 -21.02 1.56 15.25
N MET A 26 -21.99 0.74 15.62
CA MET A 26 -21.79 -0.65 16.03
C MET A 26 -21.16 -1.46 14.89
N LEU A 27 -20.16 -2.27 15.22
CA LEU A 27 -19.32 -2.96 14.23
C LEU A 27 -20.04 -4.18 13.60
N GLU A 28 -21.06 -4.71 14.28
CA GLU A 28 -21.81 -5.91 13.88
C GLU A 28 -22.61 -5.72 12.57
N TYR A 29 -22.82 -4.49 12.14
CA TYR A 29 -23.71 -4.15 11.03
C TYR A 29 -22.97 -3.95 9.70
N SER A 30 -21.65 -4.15 9.65
CA SER A 30 -20.87 -3.91 8.43
C SER A 30 -21.29 -4.85 7.28
N GLY A 31 -21.89 -4.26 6.24
CA GLY A 31 -22.11 -4.93 4.96
C GLY A 31 -23.38 -5.77 4.90
N ILE A 32 -24.40 -5.44 5.69
CA ILE A 32 -25.72 -6.07 5.64
C ILE A 32 -26.57 -5.53 4.48
N ASP A 33 -27.53 -6.33 4.01
CA ASP A 33 -28.47 -5.96 2.94
C ASP A 33 -29.72 -5.26 3.47
N ARG A 34 -30.59 -4.84 2.54
CA ARG A 34 -31.82 -4.10 2.87
C ARG A 34 -32.72 -4.90 3.81
N GLU A 35 -33.00 -6.15 3.46
CA GLU A 35 -33.98 -6.95 4.18
C GLU A 35 -33.51 -7.20 5.61
N ARG A 36 -32.20 -7.43 5.80
CA ARG A 36 -31.62 -7.60 7.13
C ARG A 36 -31.74 -6.33 7.96
N VAL A 37 -31.44 -5.15 7.40
CA VAL A 37 -31.59 -3.86 8.11
C VAL A 37 -33.04 -3.62 8.51
N GLU A 38 -33.98 -3.78 7.57
CA GLU A 38 -35.41 -3.54 7.84
C GLU A 38 -35.96 -4.53 8.88
N ARG A 39 -35.53 -5.80 8.86
CA ARG A 39 -35.87 -6.78 9.92
C ARG A 39 -35.30 -6.39 11.27
N MET A 40 -34.08 -5.85 11.31
CA MET A 40 -33.47 -5.37 12.55
C MET A 40 -34.20 -4.13 13.10
N GLU A 41 -34.63 -3.22 12.22
CA GLU A 41 -35.44 -2.05 12.61
C GLU A 41 -36.78 -2.48 13.19
N ALA A 42 -37.46 -3.46 12.56
CA ALA A 42 -38.71 -4.03 13.06
C ALA A 42 -38.53 -4.70 14.43
N ARG A 43 -37.50 -5.53 14.58
CA ARG A 43 -37.18 -6.18 15.86
C ARG A 43 -36.79 -5.16 16.94
N LEU A 44 -36.04 -4.13 16.60
CA LEU A 44 -35.69 -3.06 17.52
C LEU A 44 -36.94 -2.33 18.05
N LYS A 45 -37.92 -2.07 17.18
CA LYS A 45 -39.22 -1.53 17.59
C LYS A 45 -39.92 -2.46 18.60
N GLU A 46 -39.97 -3.76 18.35
CA GLU A 46 -40.56 -4.74 19.28
C GLU A 46 -39.81 -4.81 20.61
N ASP A 47 -38.48 -4.77 20.59
CA ASP A 47 -37.64 -4.81 21.78
C ASP A 47 -37.85 -3.54 22.64
N ILE A 48 -37.97 -2.36 22.02
CA ILE A 48 -38.29 -1.10 22.73
C ILE A 48 -39.67 -1.16 23.39
N LEU A 49 -40.69 -1.66 22.67
CA LEU A 49 -42.03 -1.79 23.23
C LEU A 49 -42.05 -2.75 24.44
N ARG A 50 -41.35 -3.89 24.32
CA ARG A 50 -41.23 -4.87 25.41
C ARG A 50 -40.48 -4.31 26.63
N GLU A 51 -39.43 -3.53 26.39
CA GLU A 51 -38.69 -2.88 27.47
C GLU A 51 -39.55 -1.82 28.17
N ALA A 52 -40.30 -1.01 27.41
CA ALA A 52 -41.19 0.01 27.95
C ALA A 52 -42.31 -0.55 28.84
N GLU A 53 -42.81 -1.76 28.58
CA GLU A 53 -43.77 -2.45 29.45
C GLU A 53 -43.22 -2.66 30.87
N SER A 54 -41.91 -2.81 31.02
CA SER A 54 -41.24 -2.98 32.32
C SER A 54 -41.03 -1.65 33.07
N TYR A 55 -41.22 -0.51 32.39
CA TYR A 55 -40.94 0.83 32.89
C TYR A 55 -42.14 1.78 32.68
N GLU A 56 -43.36 1.31 32.97
CA GLU A 56 -44.59 2.12 32.92
C GLU A 56 -44.83 2.85 31.58
N GLY A 57 -44.46 2.20 30.47
CA GLY A 57 -44.60 2.76 29.13
C GLY A 57 -43.54 3.80 28.78
N ALA A 58 -42.40 3.82 29.45
CA ALA A 58 -41.27 4.69 29.15
C ALA A 58 -40.02 3.90 28.75
N ILE A 59 -39.20 4.47 27.87
CA ILE A 59 -37.89 3.93 27.49
C ILE A 59 -36.81 4.97 27.80
N MET A 60 -35.66 4.50 28.30
CA MET A 60 -34.51 5.38 28.49
C MET A 60 -33.78 5.56 27.15
N VAL A 61 -33.59 6.81 26.76
CA VAL A 61 -32.85 7.21 25.56
C VAL A 61 -31.69 8.12 25.93
N ILE A 62 -30.70 8.16 25.05
CA ILE A 62 -29.53 9.04 25.20
C ILE A 62 -29.63 10.14 24.14
N HIS A 63 -29.63 11.39 24.58
CA HIS A 63 -29.59 12.55 23.70
C HIS A 63 -28.17 13.10 23.59
N GLU A 64 -27.84 13.65 22.42
CA GLU A 64 -26.57 14.34 22.15
C GLU A 64 -26.85 15.84 21.97
N THR A 65 -26.16 16.70 22.73
CA THR A 65 -26.23 18.16 22.59
C THR A 65 -25.38 18.65 21.42
N LYS A 66 -25.56 19.92 21.03
CA LYS A 66 -24.73 20.54 19.97
C LYS A 66 -23.24 20.55 20.31
N ASP A 67 -22.89 20.57 21.59
CA ASP A 67 -21.51 20.56 22.07
C ASP A 67 -20.94 19.13 22.18
N GLY A 68 -21.70 18.12 21.75
CA GLY A 68 -21.31 16.72 21.78
C GLY A 68 -21.35 16.08 23.18
N GLN A 69 -22.10 16.66 24.12
CA GLN A 69 -22.34 16.03 25.42
C GLN A 69 -23.55 15.10 25.31
N ILE A 70 -23.49 13.96 25.99
CA ILE A 70 -24.62 13.01 26.05
C ILE A 70 -25.28 13.03 27.42
N PHE A 71 -26.60 12.86 27.45
CA PHE A 71 -27.37 12.74 28.69
C PHE A 71 -28.56 11.81 28.51
N ASP A 72 -28.96 11.17 29.61
CA ASP A 72 -30.08 10.23 29.63
C ASP A 72 -31.41 10.99 29.77
N ALA A 73 -32.44 10.52 29.08
CA ALA A 73 -33.80 11.00 29.21
C ALA A 73 -34.78 9.82 29.13
N TRP A 74 -35.90 9.93 29.85
CA TRP A 74 -37.01 9.00 29.73
C TRP A 74 -38.03 9.56 28.74
N GLU A 75 -38.37 8.77 27.73
CA GLU A 75 -39.38 9.10 26.73
C GLU A 75 -40.55 8.12 26.87
N HIS A 76 -41.77 8.64 27.01
CA HIS A 76 -42.97 7.81 27.00
C HIS A 76 -43.27 7.33 25.58
N VAL A 77 -43.59 6.05 25.46
CA VAL A 77 -43.77 5.38 24.17
C VAL A 77 -45.00 4.47 24.15
N ASN A 78 -45.59 4.36 22.96
CA ASN A 78 -46.63 3.40 22.65
C ASN A 78 -46.43 2.88 21.21
N SER A 79 -47.31 1.98 20.75
CA SER A 79 -47.20 1.37 19.42
C SER A 79 -47.23 2.38 18.27
N ASP A 80 -47.94 3.50 18.43
CA ASP A 80 -48.09 4.52 17.40
C ASP A 80 -46.93 5.51 17.41
N SER A 81 -46.29 5.70 18.56
CA SER A 81 -45.20 6.65 18.72
C SER A 81 -43.83 6.10 18.32
N ILE A 82 -43.73 4.79 18.05
CA ILE A 82 -42.53 4.12 17.58
C ILE A 82 -42.71 3.66 16.13
N GLN A 83 -41.87 4.17 15.23
CA GLN A 83 -41.94 3.84 13.80
C GLN A 83 -40.56 3.48 13.24
N THR A 84 -40.50 2.46 12.40
CA THR A 84 -39.35 2.19 11.54
C THR A 84 -39.31 3.20 10.38
N PRO A 85 -38.15 3.45 9.76
CA PRO A 85 -38.08 4.29 8.57
C PRO A 85 -39.03 3.86 7.46
N LEU A 86 -39.21 2.55 7.27
CA LEU A 86 -40.15 2.04 6.27
C LEU A 86 -41.60 2.44 6.59
N GLU A 87 -42.01 2.37 7.86
CA GLU A 87 -43.34 2.80 8.31
C GLU A 87 -43.52 4.32 8.17
N VAL A 88 -42.51 5.12 8.53
CA VAL A 88 -42.55 6.59 8.38
C VAL A 88 -42.78 6.98 6.92
N PHE A 89 -42.02 6.40 5.98
CA PHE A 89 -42.18 6.75 4.57
C PHE A 89 -43.48 6.19 3.96
N LYS A 90 -43.97 5.03 4.42
CA LYS A 90 -45.31 4.55 4.05
C LYS A 90 -46.41 5.51 4.51
N SER A 91 -46.33 6.00 5.75
CA SER A 91 -47.28 7.00 6.25
C SER A 91 -47.30 8.25 5.37
N LEU A 92 -46.14 8.72 4.91
CA LEU A 92 -46.08 9.85 3.99
C LEU A 92 -46.67 9.52 2.61
N GLU A 93 -46.51 8.29 2.11
CA GLU A 93 -47.19 7.84 0.88
C GLU A 93 -48.72 7.82 1.09
N ASP A 94 -49.19 7.32 2.23
CA ASP A 94 -50.60 7.27 2.62
C ASP A 94 -51.21 8.69 2.81
N ASP A 95 -50.41 9.65 3.27
CA ASP A 95 -50.76 11.07 3.37
C ASP A 95 -50.84 11.77 1.99
N GLY A 96 -50.59 11.03 0.90
CA GLY A 96 -50.75 11.50 -0.49
C GLY A 96 -49.50 12.16 -1.08
N PHE A 97 -48.34 12.08 -0.43
CA PHE A 97 -47.10 12.57 -1.02
C PHE A 97 -46.64 11.60 -2.14
N PRO A 98 -46.32 12.09 -3.35
CA PRO A 98 -45.89 11.25 -4.47
C PRO A 98 -44.41 10.86 -4.35
N ILE A 99 -44.09 10.11 -3.29
CA ILE A 99 -42.74 9.68 -2.96
C ILE A 99 -42.55 8.18 -3.19
N LYS A 100 -41.29 7.76 -3.27
CA LYS A 100 -40.92 6.35 -3.31
C LYS A 100 -39.73 6.14 -2.41
N TYR A 101 -39.92 5.38 -1.33
CA TYR A 101 -38.83 5.05 -0.42
C TYR A 101 -37.95 3.91 -0.96
N ALA A 102 -36.63 4.11 -0.89
CA ALA A 102 -35.65 3.09 -1.26
C ALA A 102 -34.50 3.00 -0.25
N ARG A 103 -34.36 1.84 0.41
CA ARG A 103 -33.26 1.57 1.35
C ARG A 103 -32.10 0.86 0.66
N VAL A 104 -31.02 1.60 0.38
CA VAL A 104 -29.71 1.05 -0.05
C VAL A 104 -28.71 1.21 1.10
N PRO A 105 -28.46 0.17 1.92
CA PRO A 105 -27.54 0.25 3.04
C PRO A 105 -26.09 0.21 2.55
N ILE A 106 -25.35 1.28 2.83
CA ILE A 106 -23.92 1.38 2.49
C ILE A 106 -23.12 1.49 3.77
N THR A 107 -22.05 0.72 3.85
CA THR A 107 -21.15 0.72 5.01
C THR A 107 -20.49 2.06 5.23
N ASP A 108 -20.60 2.56 6.46
CA ASP A 108 -20.09 3.89 6.78
C ASP A 108 -18.56 3.94 6.61
N GLY A 109 -18.07 5.02 6.03
CA GLY A 109 -16.66 5.18 5.68
C GLY A 109 -16.17 4.37 4.47
N LYS A 110 -16.85 3.29 4.04
CA LYS A 110 -16.38 2.42 2.94
C LYS A 110 -16.94 2.82 1.58
N ALA A 111 -16.40 2.20 0.52
CA ALA A 111 -16.94 2.33 -0.83
C ALA A 111 -18.21 1.45 -1.01
N PRO A 112 -19.21 1.89 -1.82
CA PRO A 112 -20.38 1.06 -2.13
C PRO A 112 -19.97 -0.28 -2.75
N LYS A 113 -20.72 -1.35 -2.46
CA LYS A 113 -20.57 -2.64 -3.16
C LYS A 113 -21.09 -2.49 -4.59
N SER A 114 -20.63 -3.34 -5.51
CA SER A 114 -21.10 -3.26 -6.91
C SER A 114 -22.62 -3.43 -7.04
N SER A 115 -23.24 -4.23 -6.17
CA SER A 115 -24.70 -4.36 -6.09
C SER A 115 -25.41 -3.08 -5.67
N ASP A 116 -24.74 -2.21 -4.89
CA ASP A 116 -25.32 -0.94 -4.44
C ASP A 116 -25.40 0.05 -5.62
N PHE A 117 -24.35 0.08 -6.46
CA PHE A 117 -24.37 0.82 -7.72
C PHE A 117 -25.50 0.36 -8.63
N ASP A 118 -25.67 -0.96 -8.80
CA ASP A 118 -26.74 -1.52 -9.63
C ASP A 118 -28.14 -1.11 -9.12
N ARG A 119 -28.37 -1.18 -7.81
CA ARG A 119 -29.65 -0.79 -7.20
C ARG A 119 -29.93 0.70 -7.34
N LEU A 120 -28.92 1.54 -7.12
CA LEU A 120 -29.05 2.98 -7.33
C LEU A 120 -29.35 3.29 -8.79
N ALA A 121 -28.57 2.73 -9.72
CA ALA A 121 -28.76 2.93 -11.15
C ALA A 121 -30.16 2.48 -11.61
N ALA A 122 -30.64 1.32 -11.15
CA ALA A 122 -31.98 0.85 -11.46
C ALA A 122 -33.08 1.79 -10.93
N ASN A 123 -32.96 2.27 -9.69
CA ASN A 123 -33.91 3.21 -9.11
C ASN A 123 -33.95 4.54 -9.86
N ILE A 124 -32.79 5.02 -10.33
CA ILE A 124 -32.68 6.28 -11.07
C ILE A 124 -33.18 6.13 -12.51
N ALA A 125 -32.78 5.05 -13.19
CA ALA A 125 -33.13 4.81 -14.59
C ALA A 125 -34.60 4.44 -14.79
N SER A 126 -35.26 3.88 -13.78
CA SER A 126 -36.70 3.56 -13.83
C SER A 126 -37.61 4.73 -13.43
N ALA A 127 -37.04 5.85 -12.97
CA ALA A 127 -37.82 7.02 -12.56
C ALA A 127 -38.24 7.87 -13.75
N SER A 128 -39.31 8.65 -13.58
CA SER A 128 -39.73 9.63 -14.59
C SER A 128 -38.72 10.77 -14.70
N LYS A 129 -38.74 11.50 -15.83
CA LYS A 129 -37.78 12.57 -16.12
C LYS A 129 -37.76 13.64 -15.02
N ASP A 130 -38.94 14.00 -14.51
CA ASP A 130 -39.15 15.07 -13.52
C ASP A 130 -39.02 14.60 -12.06
N THR A 131 -38.63 13.33 -11.83
CA THR A 131 -38.41 12.81 -10.48
C THR A 131 -37.20 13.48 -9.81
N ALA A 132 -37.44 14.08 -8.64
CA ALA A 132 -36.38 14.54 -7.74
C ALA A 132 -35.82 13.39 -6.89
N PHE A 133 -34.50 13.37 -6.68
CA PHE A 133 -33.84 12.34 -5.87
C PHE A 133 -33.24 12.95 -4.60
N VAL A 134 -33.62 12.39 -3.44
CA VAL A 134 -33.11 12.82 -2.13
C VAL A 134 -32.30 11.70 -1.50
N PHE A 135 -31.02 11.97 -1.20
CA PHE A 135 -30.11 11.01 -0.57
C PHE A 135 -29.79 11.41 0.86
N ASN A 136 -30.07 10.54 1.83
CA ASN A 136 -29.78 10.79 3.24
C ASN A 136 -28.85 9.75 3.88
N CYS A 137 -28.06 10.21 4.85
CA CYS A 137 -27.32 9.41 5.82
C CYS A 137 -27.26 10.17 7.15
N GLN A 138 -26.55 9.64 8.15
CA GLN A 138 -26.51 10.26 9.49
C GLN A 138 -26.11 11.75 9.46
N MET A 139 -25.02 12.10 8.78
CA MET A 139 -24.48 13.47 8.76
C MET A 139 -24.64 14.18 7.42
N GLY A 140 -25.26 13.54 6.42
CA GLY A 140 -25.33 14.08 5.05
C GLY A 140 -23.99 14.15 4.30
N ARG A 141 -22.88 13.63 4.87
CA ARG A 141 -21.53 13.72 4.26
C ARG A 141 -21.23 12.54 3.33
N GLY A 142 -20.41 11.57 3.75
CA GLY A 142 -19.82 10.56 2.85
C GLY A 142 -20.82 9.75 2.01
N ARG A 143 -21.78 9.07 2.65
CA ARG A 143 -22.76 8.19 1.96
C ARG A 143 -23.73 9.00 1.08
N THR A 144 -24.20 10.14 1.58
CA THR A 144 -25.08 11.05 0.83
C THR A 144 -24.38 11.59 -0.41
N THR A 145 -23.21 12.22 -0.27
CA THR A 145 -22.46 12.76 -1.40
C THR A 145 -22.15 11.68 -2.44
N THR A 146 -21.81 10.46 -2.02
CA THR A 146 -21.55 9.34 -2.94
C THR A 146 -22.80 8.95 -3.74
N GLY A 147 -23.96 8.88 -3.09
CA GLY A 147 -25.24 8.62 -3.77
C GLY A 147 -25.59 9.73 -4.77
N THR A 148 -25.37 10.99 -4.40
CA THR A 148 -25.57 12.15 -5.27
C THR A 148 -24.68 12.10 -6.51
N VAL A 149 -23.38 11.81 -6.35
CA VAL A 149 -22.44 11.66 -7.49
C VAL A 149 -22.88 10.55 -8.44
N ILE A 150 -23.29 9.39 -7.90
CA ILE A 150 -23.82 8.26 -8.70
C ILE A 150 -25.06 8.70 -9.48
N ALA A 151 -25.98 9.43 -8.83
CA ALA A 151 -27.20 9.92 -9.46
C ALA A 151 -26.93 10.89 -10.61
N CYS A 152 -26.01 11.84 -10.41
CA CYS A 152 -25.58 12.76 -11.45
C CYS A 152 -24.98 12.01 -12.65
N LEU A 153 -24.10 11.04 -12.42
CA LEU A 153 -23.52 10.25 -13.51
C LEU A 153 -24.57 9.48 -14.31
N VAL A 154 -25.50 8.81 -13.63
CA VAL A 154 -26.57 8.04 -14.28
C VAL A 154 -27.50 8.98 -15.05
N LYS A 155 -27.90 10.12 -14.47
CA LYS A 155 -28.72 11.13 -15.16
C LYS A 155 -28.04 11.69 -16.39
N LEU A 156 -26.76 12.08 -16.29
CA LEU A 156 -26.00 12.56 -17.46
C LEU A 156 -25.95 11.51 -18.57
N ARG A 157 -25.79 10.22 -18.22
CA ARG A 157 -25.82 9.13 -19.19
C ARG A 157 -27.18 8.97 -19.85
N ILE A 158 -28.27 9.07 -19.08
CA ILE A 158 -29.65 8.97 -19.61
C ILE A 158 -29.97 10.16 -20.52
N ASP A 159 -29.60 11.37 -20.12
CA ASP A 159 -29.98 12.61 -20.80
C ASP A 159 -29.14 12.88 -22.06
N TYR A 160 -27.85 12.49 -22.06
CA TYR A 160 -26.90 12.85 -23.14
C TYR A 160 -26.28 11.67 -23.88
N GLY A 161 -26.57 10.43 -23.48
CA GLY A 161 -26.04 9.23 -24.15
C GLY A 161 -24.55 8.96 -23.88
N ARG A 162 -23.87 8.32 -24.84
CA ARG A 162 -22.43 7.98 -24.77
C ARG A 162 -21.60 8.83 -25.74
N PRO A 163 -20.38 9.24 -25.37
CA PRO A 163 -19.81 9.18 -24.03
C PRO A 163 -20.53 10.15 -23.08
N ILE A 164 -20.44 9.91 -21.76
CA ILE A 164 -21.00 10.85 -20.77
C ILE A 164 -20.29 12.19 -20.96
N LYS A 165 -21.03 13.30 -20.99
CA LYS A 165 -20.48 14.65 -21.13
C LYS A 165 -21.08 15.58 -20.09
N VAL A 166 -20.28 16.49 -19.57
CA VAL A 166 -20.76 17.63 -18.78
C VAL A 166 -20.99 18.79 -19.75
N LEU A 167 -22.15 19.45 -19.68
CA LEU A 167 -22.41 20.65 -20.48
C LEU A 167 -21.47 21.79 -20.04
N PRO A 168 -20.83 22.54 -20.97
CA PRO A 168 -19.94 23.66 -20.66
C PRO A 168 -20.60 24.90 -20.02
N GLY A 169 -21.87 24.84 -19.60
CA GLY A 169 -22.69 26.01 -19.28
C GLY A 169 -22.74 26.49 -17.81
N ASP A 170 -22.20 25.75 -16.84
CA ASP A 170 -22.36 26.08 -15.40
C ASP A 170 -21.06 26.51 -14.69
N VAL A 171 -19.99 26.85 -15.44
CA VAL A 171 -18.68 27.16 -14.82
C VAL A 171 -18.58 28.60 -14.30
N ASN A 172 -19.59 29.44 -14.53
CA ASN A 172 -19.62 30.83 -14.06
C ASN A 172 -20.80 31.08 -13.12
N HIS A 173 -20.54 31.08 -11.80
CA HIS A 173 -21.27 31.71 -10.67
C HIS A 173 -20.93 30.89 -9.40
N GLU A 174 -20.30 31.34 -8.32
CA GLU A 174 -19.89 32.66 -7.85
C GLU A 174 -18.60 32.48 -7.02
N GLN A 175 -17.49 33.10 -7.42
CA GLN A 175 -16.51 33.55 -6.45
C GLN A 175 -17.06 34.85 -5.88
N ALA A 176 -17.51 34.79 -4.63
CA ALA A 176 -17.76 35.99 -3.84
C ALA A 176 -16.40 36.62 -3.50
N ASP A 177 -15.84 37.39 -4.42
CA ASP A 177 -14.79 38.35 -4.12
C ASP A 177 -15.44 39.68 -3.72
N GLY A 178 -15.46 39.93 -2.42
CA GLY A 178 -15.51 41.30 -1.92
C GLY A 178 -14.12 41.91 -2.05
N SER A 179 -13.88 42.73 -3.08
CA SER A 179 -13.27 44.07 -2.92
C SER A 179 -13.04 44.77 -4.26
N SER A 180 -13.72 45.91 -4.39
CA SER A 180 -13.33 47.17 -5.04
C SER A 180 -12.30 47.20 -6.18
N SER A 181 -12.83 47.52 -7.36
CA SER A 181 -12.67 48.82 -8.06
C SER A 181 -11.39 49.17 -8.86
N SER A 182 -11.69 49.73 -10.05
CA SER A 182 -10.87 50.46 -11.03
C SER A 182 -9.84 49.64 -11.81
N GLY A 183 -9.72 49.72 -13.13
CA GLY A 183 -10.37 50.54 -14.16
C GLY A 183 -9.52 50.45 -15.43
N GLU A 184 -10.15 50.74 -16.56
CA GLU A 184 -9.57 51.03 -17.88
C GLU A 184 -9.38 49.88 -18.90
N GLU A 185 -9.95 50.17 -20.07
CA GLU A 185 -10.09 49.37 -21.27
C GLU A 185 -8.91 49.57 -22.22
N SER A 186 -8.65 48.60 -23.09
CA SER A 186 -8.53 48.82 -24.55
C SER A 186 -8.14 47.54 -25.28
N GLY A 187 -9.00 47.14 -26.22
CA GLY A 187 -8.58 47.03 -27.61
C GLY A 187 -8.01 45.71 -28.15
N SER A 188 -8.87 45.03 -28.92
CA SER A 188 -8.60 44.45 -30.25
C SER A 188 -8.27 42.95 -30.41
N ASP A 189 -9.28 42.33 -31.02
CA ASP A 189 -9.28 41.52 -32.24
C ASP A 189 -9.06 40.00 -32.27
N ALA A 190 -9.88 39.42 -33.12
CA ALA A 190 -10.11 38.01 -33.34
C ALA A 190 -8.96 37.33 -34.09
N THR A 191 -8.69 36.05 -33.75
CA THR A 191 -8.68 35.00 -34.77
C THR A 191 -8.78 33.60 -34.17
N ARG A 192 -9.82 32.88 -34.61
CA ARG A 192 -9.92 31.41 -34.51
C ARG A 192 -8.82 30.77 -35.34
N LEU A 193 -8.00 29.91 -34.75
CA LEU A 193 -7.30 28.84 -35.47
C LEU A 193 -7.22 27.58 -34.59
N THR A 194 -7.91 26.55 -35.07
CA THR A 194 -7.81 25.16 -34.65
C THR A 194 -6.44 24.60 -35.00
N SER A 195 -5.76 23.96 -34.04
CA SER A 195 -4.69 22.99 -34.35
C SER A 195 -4.42 22.10 -33.14
N SER A 196 -4.71 20.82 -33.35
CA SER A 196 -4.22 19.68 -32.59
C SER A 196 -2.70 19.66 -32.52
N THR A 197 -2.11 19.82 -31.33
CA THR A 197 -0.77 19.26 -31.05
C THR A 197 -0.56 19.07 -29.56
N VAL A 198 -0.14 17.85 -29.22
CA VAL A 198 0.61 17.45 -28.01
C VAL A 198 1.47 18.60 -27.50
N LYS A 199 1.08 19.23 -26.38
CA LYS A 199 1.97 20.17 -25.68
C LYS A 199 2.97 19.38 -24.86
N VAL A 200 4.15 19.22 -25.45
CA VAL A 200 5.43 19.02 -24.77
C VAL A 200 5.51 20.00 -23.60
N ARG A 201 5.51 19.48 -22.37
CA ARG A 201 5.68 20.26 -21.14
C ARG A 201 7.15 20.68 -21.01
N THR A 202 7.48 21.87 -21.49
CA THR A 202 8.75 22.54 -21.18
C THR A 202 8.62 23.41 -19.93
N LYS A 203 9.42 23.05 -18.91
CA LYS A 203 10.06 23.88 -17.87
C LYS A 203 9.23 24.97 -17.17
N ASN A 204 8.68 24.62 -16.01
CA ASN A 204 8.81 25.30 -14.70
C ASN A 204 7.97 24.53 -13.66
N GLU A 205 8.52 23.47 -13.05
CA GLU A 205 7.82 22.73 -11.97
C GLU A 205 8.76 22.43 -10.78
N GLN A 206 9.70 23.31 -10.44
CA GLN A 206 10.25 23.32 -9.09
C GLN A 206 9.18 23.88 -8.12
N GLY A 207 8.24 23.03 -7.67
CA GLY A 207 7.31 23.38 -6.58
C GLY A 207 5.86 22.91 -6.67
N ARG A 208 5.45 22.02 -7.60
CA ARG A 208 4.04 21.59 -7.64
C ARG A 208 3.69 20.68 -6.45
N ALA A 209 2.62 21.01 -5.71
CA ALA A 209 2.12 20.17 -4.64
C ALA A 209 1.56 18.85 -5.21
N PHE A 210 1.79 17.72 -4.52
CA PHE A 210 1.25 16.42 -4.93
C PHE A 210 -0.28 16.50 -5.00
N GLY A 211 -0.82 16.30 -6.20
CA GLY A 211 -2.23 16.33 -6.51
C GLY A 211 -2.83 14.93 -6.64
N ILE A 212 -4.15 14.88 -6.84
CA ILE A 212 -4.86 13.61 -7.05
C ILE A 212 -4.29 12.86 -8.28
N ASP A 213 -3.87 13.62 -9.29
CA ASP A 213 -3.27 13.10 -10.53
C ASP A 213 -1.88 12.50 -10.35
N ASP A 214 -1.23 12.65 -9.20
CA ASP A 214 0.07 12.00 -8.96
C ASP A 214 -0.08 10.55 -8.48
N ILE A 215 -1.32 10.09 -8.23
CA ILE A 215 -1.60 8.70 -7.88
C ILE A 215 -1.64 7.85 -9.17
N LEU A 216 -0.51 7.20 -9.50
CA LEU A 216 -0.34 6.38 -10.72
C LEU A 216 -1.42 5.31 -10.94
N LEU A 217 -2.03 4.79 -9.86
CA LEU A 217 -3.12 3.83 -9.97
C LEU A 217 -4.30 4.39 -10.77
N LEU A 218 -4.60 5.68 -10.61
CA LEU A 218 -5.71 6.35 -11.28
C LEU A 218 -5.49 6.43 -12.79
N TRP A 219 -4.25 6.65 -13.23
CA TRP A 219 -3.90 6.57 -14.66
C TRP A 219 -3.97 5.16 -15.22
N LYS A 220 -3.58 4.16 -14.41
CA LYS A 220 -3.65 2.75 -14.84
C LYS A 220 -5.09 2.32 -15.08
N ILE A 221 -6.02 2.67 -14.19
CA ILE A 221 -7.43 2.33 -14.38
C ILE A 221 -8.06 3.10 -15.54
N THR A 222 -7.78 4.39 -15.72
CA THR A 222 -8.36 5.14 -16.85
C THR A 222 -7.88 4.61 -18.20
N ARG A 223 -6.62 4.16 -18.30
CA ARG A 223 -6.07 3.58 -19.54
C ARG A 223 -6.63 2.21 -19.91
N LEU A 224 -7.32 1.53 -18.99
CA LEU A 224 -7.95 0.23 -19.26
C LEU A 224 -9.31 0.35 -19.95
N PHE A 225 -9.86 1.55 -20.07
CA PHE A 225 -11.16 1.80 -20.68
C PHE A 225 -11.01 2.75 -21.88
N ASP A 226 -11.69 2.46 -22.99
CA ASP A 226 -11.57 3.21 -24.25
C ASP A 226 -11.85 4.72 -24.09
N ASN A 227 -12.79 5.10 -23.21
CA ASN A 227 -13.14 6.49 -22.86
C ASN A 227 -12.79 6.84 -21.41
N GLY A 228 -11.79 6.17 -20.83
CA GLY A 228 -11.54 6.24 -19.39
C GLY A 228 -11.04 7.59 -18.89
N VAL A 229 -10.36 8.37 -19.73
CA VAL A 229 -9.89 9.73 -19.38
C VAL A 229 -11.08 10.69 -19.29
N GLU A 230 -11.91 10.72 -20.33
CA GLU A 230 -13.11 11.54 -20.42
C GLU A 230 -14.10 11.20 -19.31
N CYS A 231 -14.31 9.91 -19.04
CA CYS A 231 -15.18 9.46 -17.94
C CYS A 231 -14.68 9.94 -16.57
N ARG A 232 -13.36 9.99 -16.37
CA ARG A 232 -12.77 10.52 -15.13
C ARG A 232 -12.90 12.03 -15.02
N GLU A 233 -12.72 12.78 -16.12
CA GLU A 233 -12.91 14.24 -16.13
C GLU A 233 -14.36 14.62 -15.78
N VAL A 234 -15.34 13.92 -16.37
CA VAL A 234 -16.76 14.09 -16.05
C VAL A 234 -17.03 13.78 -14.58
N LEU A 235 -16.50 12.67 -14.07
CA LEU A 235 -16.62 12.31 -12.66
C LEU A 235 -16.04 13.38 -11.74
N ASP A 236 -14.86 13.90 -12.05
CA ASP A 236 -14.19 14.92 -11.25
C ASP A 236 -14.99 16.22 -11.18
N ALA A 237 -15.54 16.66 -12.32
CA ALA A 237 -16.42 17.82 -12.38
C ALA A 237 -17.70 17.63 -11.54
N ILE A 238 -18.30 16.44 -11.54
CA ILE A 238 -19.47 16.13 -10.70
C ILE A 238 -19.08 16.11 -9.22
N ILE A 239 -17.95 15.49 -8.87
CA ILE A 239 -17.43 15.49 -7.48
C ILE A 239 -17.26 16.93 -6.98
N ASP A 240 -16.79 17.84 -7.83
CA ASP A 240 -16.62 19.25 -7.48
C ASP A 240 -17.96 19.96 -7.30
N ARG A 241 -18.96 19.70 -8.16
CA ARG A 241 -20.33 20.20 -7.97
C ARG A 241 -20.98 19.66 -6.70
N CYS A 242 -20.65 18.44 -6.28
CA CYS A 242 -21.16 17.82 -5.05
C CYS A 242 -20.29 18.08 -3.80
N SER A 243 -19.34 19.02 -3.87
CA SER A 243 -18.27 19.16 -2.86
C SER A 243 -18.67 19.87 -1.56
N ALA A 244 -19.87 20.49 -1.49
CA ALA A 244 -20.31 21.34 -0.39
C ALA A 244 -20.10 20.74 1.02
N LEU A 245 -20.27 19.43 1.18
CA LEU A 245 -20.07 18.74 2.47
C LEU A 245 -18.77 17.94 2.56
N GLN A 246 -18.36 17.35 1.43
CA GLN A 246 -17.14 16.55 1.33
C GLN A 246 -16.74 16.31 -0.13
N ASN A 247 -15.53 16.73 -0.50
CA ASN A 247 -14.91 16.33 -1.76
C ASN A 247 -14.03 15.09 -1.53
N ILE A 248 -14.35 13.97 -2.18
CA ILE A 248 -13.62 12.71 -1.98
C ILE A 248 -12.16 12.77 -2.45
N ARG A 249 -11.85 13.58 -3.48
CA ARG A 249 -10.48 13.76 -3.98
C ARG A 249 -9.65 14.55 -2.97
N GLN A 250 -10.23 15.60 -2.38
CA GLN A 250 -9.60 16.35 -1.30
C GLN A 250 -9.46 15.51 -0.02
N ALA A 251 -10.41 14.63 0.28
CA ALA A 251 -10.31 13.71 1.43
C ALA A 251 -9.13 12.74 1.28
N VAL A 252 -8.90 12.18 0.08
CA VAL A 252 -7.71 11.37 -0.21
C VAL A 252 -6.43 12.15 0.08
N LEU A 253 -6.32 13.38 -0.44
CA LEU A 253 -5.14 14.23 -0.26
C LEU A 253 -4.95 14.66 1.21
N HIS A 254 -6.03 14.93 1.94
CA HIS A 254 -5.99 15.25 3.36
C HIS A 254 -5.43 14.08 4.18
N TYR A 255 -5.98 12.87 4.04
CA TYR A 255 -5.48 11.71 4.78
C TYR A 255 -4.07 11.31 4.37
N ARG A 256 -3.71 11.55 3.10
CA ARG A 256 -2.32 11.46 2.65
C ARG A 256 -1.41 12.42 3.40
N LYS A 257 -1.80 13.69 3.54
CA LYS A 257 -1.02 14.68 4.28
C LYS A 257 -0.80 14.21 5.72
N VAL A 258 -1.85 13.78 6.42
CA VAL A 258 -1.76 13.28 7.81
C VAL A 258 -0.87 12.04 7.91
N PHE A 259 -1.00 11.09 6.98
CA PHE A 259 -0.18 9.86 6.97
C PHE A 259 1.33 10.15 6.83
N ASN A 260 1.69 11.17 6.03
CA ASN A 260 3.09 11.54 5.79
C ASN A 260 3.69 12.47 6.84
N GLN A 261 2.92 12.95 7.82
CA GLN A 261 3.45 13.78 8.91
C GLN A 261 4.13 12.90 9.96
N GLN A 262 5.46 12.88 10.00
CA GLN A 262 6.22 11.98 10.89
C GLN A 262 6.04 12.31 12.38
N HIS A 263 5.77 13.58 12.71
CA HIS A 263 5.54 14.04 14.08
C HIS A 263 4.19 13.57 14.66
N ILE A 264 3.29 13.04 13.82
CA ILE A 264 2.00 12.50 14.26
C ILE A 264 2.18 11.07 14.77
N GLU A 265 1.51 10.73 15.87
CA GLU A 265 1.59 9.41 16.50
C GLU A 265 1.37 8.26 15.47
N PRO A 266 2.18 7.19 15.51
CA PRO A 266 2.07 6.08 14.56
C PRO A 266 0.66 5.48 14.44
N ARG A 267 -0.10 5.44 15.54
CA ARG A 267 -1.50 4.97 15.54
C ARG A 267 -2.41 5.89 14.73
N VAL A 268 -2.28 7.20 14.91
CA VAL A 268 -3.06 8.21 14.16
C VAL A 268 -2.71 8.15 12.67
N ARG A 269 -1.43 8.00 12.33
CA ARG A 269 -0.97 7.80 10.93
C ARG A 269 -1.55 6.53 10.31
N ARG A 270 -1.58 5.41 11.05
CA ARG A 270 -2.20 4.16 10.60
C ARG A 270 -3.71 4.32 10.36
N VAL A 271 -4.41 5.00 11.26
CA VAL A 271 -5.84 5.30 11.09
C VAL A 271 -6.07 6.20 9.87
N ALA A 272 -5.22 7.21 9.67
CA ALA A 272 -5.26 8.08 8.49
C ALA A 272 -5.01 7.29 7.20
N LEU A 273 -4.04 6.38 7.18
CA LEU A 273 -3.76 5.51 6.03
C LEU A 273 -4.99 4.66 5.66
N ASN A 274 -5.59 4.02 6.66
CA ASN A 274 -6.78 3.19 6.45
C ASN A 274 -7.96 4.03 5.93
N ARG A 275 -8.21 5.20 6.53
CA ARG A 275 -9.26 6.12 6.06
C ARG A 275 -8.99 6.61 4.64
N GLY A 276 -7.75 7.01 4.35
CA GLY A 276 -7.32 7.42 3.02
C GLY A 276 -7.58 6.33 1.99
N ALA A 277 -7.20 5.08 2.30
CA ALA A 277 -7.43 3.93 1.44
C ALA A 277 -8.91 3.71 1.10
N GLU A 278 -9.81 3.89 2.08
CA GLU A 278 -11.26 3.79 1.85
C GLU A 278 -11.79 4.89 0.91
N TYR A 279 -11.29 6.14 1.05
CA TYR A 279 -11.63 7.22 0.10
C TYR A 279 -11.06 6.97 -1.29
N LEU A 280 -9.83 6.45 -1.39
CA LEU A 280 -9.21 6.13 -2.67
C LEU A 280 -9.94 4.97 -3.36
N GLU A 281 -10.31 3.92 -2.63
CA GLU A 281 -11.13 2.83 -3.17
C GLU A 281 -12.48 3.35 -3.67
N ARG A 282 -13.12 4.25 -2.91
CA ARG A 282 -14.40 4.84 -3.31
C ARG A 282 -14.27 5.62 -4.61
N TYR A 283 -13.25 6.46 -4.73
CA TYR A 283 -12.99 7.20 -5.96
C TYR A 283 -12.64 6.27 -7.13
N PHE A 284 -11.78 5.27 -6.91
CA PHE A 284 -11.43 4.25 -7.89
C PHE A 284 -12.67 3.50 -8.43
N ARG A 285 -13.63 3.14 -7.56
CA ARG A 285 -14.87 2.50 -7.98
C ARG A 285 -15.79 3.43 -8.76
N LEU A 286 -15.82 4.72 -8.41
CA LEU A 286 -16.58 5.71 -9.16
C LEU A 286 -16.01 5.90 -10.56
N ILE A 287 -14.68 5.85 -10.74
CA ILE A 287 -14.05 5.86 -12.08
C ILE A 287 -14.51 4.63 -12.88
N ALA A 288 -14.43 3.44 -12.30
CA ALA A 288 -14.90 2.22 -12.95
C ALA A 288 -16.39 2.28 -13.31
N PHE A 289 -17.22 2.86 -12.43
CA PHE A 289 -18.65 3.01 -12.68
C PHE A 289 -18.96 4.04 -13.77
N ALA A 290 -18.25 5.17 -13.81
CA ALA A 290 -18.36 6.15 -14.90
C ALA A 290 -17.97 5.52 -16.24
N ALA A 291 -16.91 4.71 -16.29
CA ALA A 291 -16.52 3.97 -17.48
C ALA A 291 -17.55 2.92 -17.92
N TYR A 292 -18.15 2.19 -16.96
CA TYR A 292 -19.27 1.28 -17.24
C TYR A 292 -20.45 2.02 -17.88
N LEU A 293 -20.87 3.14 -17.27
CA LEU A 293 -21.92 3.99 -17.81
C LEU A 293 -21.57 4.51 -19.20
N GLY A 294 -20.32 4.89 -19.46
CA GLY A 294 -19.85 5.35 -20.78
C GLY A 294 -19.75 4.26 -21.86
N SER A 295 -19.97 2.99 -21.52
CA SER A 295 -19.84 1.84 -22.43
C SER A 295 -21.19 1.32 -22.94
N GLU A 296 -21.13 0.41 -23.92
CA GLU A 296 -22.32 -0.32 -24.45
C GLU A 296 -22.96 -1.24 -23.42
N ALA A 297 -22.20 -1.64 -22.38
CA ALA A 297 -22.72 -2.50 -21.33
C ALA A 297 -23.94 -1.87 -20.63
N PHE A 298 -23.94 -0.55 -20.42
CA PHE A 298 -25.07 0.14 -19.80
C PHE A 298 -26.29 0.26 -20.73
N ASP A 299 -26.11 0.24 -22.06
CA ASP A 299 -27.25 0.24 -23.00
C ASP A 299 -28.11 -1.02 -22.79
N SER A 300 -27.47 -2.18 -22.58
CA SER A 300 -28.15 -3.43 -22.24
C SER A 300 -28.87 -3.39 -20.89
N PHE A 301 -28.41 -2.56 -19.95
CA PHE A 301 -29.03 -2.40 -18.64
C PHE A 301 -30.36 -1.62 -18.72
N CYS A 302 -30.42 -0.62 -19.59
CA CYS A 302 -31.62 0.19 -19.84
C CYS A 302 -32.59 -0.45 -20.86
N GLY A 303 -32.14 -1.39 -21.70
CA GLY A 303 -32.95 -2.05 -22.72
C GLY A 303 -33.92 -3.13 -22.20
N GLN A 304 -34.89 -3.50 -23.04
CA GLN A 304 -35.87 -4.58 -22.80
C GLN A 304 -35.38 -5.98 -23.26
N GLY A 305 -34.06 -6.22 -23.34
CA GLY A 305 -33.47 -7.49 -23.80
C GLY A 305 -33.18 -8.51 -22.67
N GLU A 306 -32.92 -9.76 -23.07
CA GLU A 306 -32.83 -10.94 -22.16
C GLU A 306 -31.56 -11.00 -21.27
N CYS A 307 -30.52 -10.21 -21.53
CA CYS A 307 -29.32 -10.16 -20.68
C CYS A 307 -28.92 -8.71 -20.35
N LYS A 308 -29.34 -8.23 -19.18
CA LYS A 308 -28.95 -6.93 -18.64
C LYS A 308 -27.55 -7.03 -18.04
N MET A 309 -26.55 -6.44 -18.69
CA MET A 309 -25.21 -6.39 -18.10
C MET A 309 -25.22 -5.40 -16.93
N SER A 310 -25.14 -5.89 -15.69
CA SER A 310 -25.03 -5.06 -14.50
C SER A 310 -23.59 -4.57 -14.28
N PHE A 311 -23.40 -3.50 -13.51
CA PHE A 311 -22.07 -3.05 -13.10
C PHE A 311 -21.34 -4.14 -12.31
N LYS A 312 -22.06 -4.87 -11.44
CA LYS A 312 -21.49 -6.04 -10.75
C LYS A 312 -20.92 -7.04 -11.76
N ASN A 313 -21.69 -7.50 -12.73
CA ASN A 313 -21.25 -8.53 -13.67
C ASN A 313 -20.13 -8.00 -14.59
N TRP A 314 -20.28 -6.77 -15.09
CA TRP A 314 -19.28 -6.09 -15.91
C TRP A 314 -17.93 -5.95 -15.21
N LEU A 315 -17.92 -5.64 -13.91
CA LEU A 315 -16.70 -5.53 -13.12
C LEU A 315 -16.10 -6.89 -12.75
N HIS A 316 -16.91 -7.97 -12.68
CA HIS A 316 -16.39 -9.33 -12.46
C HIS A 316 -15.62 -9.86 -13.68
N GLN A 317 -15.99 -9.44 -14.89
CA GLN A 317 -15.30 -9.80 -16.13
C GLN A 317 -13.95 -9.09 -16.31
N ARG A 318 -13.51 -8.29 -15.33
CA ARG A 318 -12.29 -7.45 -15.37
C ARG A 318 -11.39 -7.74 -14.17
N PRO A 319 -10.70 -8.89 -14.16
CA PRO A 319 -9.86 -9.31 -13.04
C PRO A 319 -8.72 -8.32 -12.74
N GLU A 320 -8.20 -7.61 -13.73
CA GLU A 320 -7.20 -6.55 -13.59
C GLU A 320 -7.71 -5.38 -12.74
N VAL A 321 -8.98 -4.98 -12.91
CA VAL A 321 -9.61 -3.94 -12.09
C VAL A 321 -9.81 -4.41 -10.65
N GLN A 322 -10.16 -5.69 -10.46
CA GLN A 322 -10.26 -6.31 -9.13
C GLN A 322 -8.88 -6.39 -8.44
N ALA A 323 -7.83 -6.75 -9.17
CA ALA A 323 -6.47 -6.81 -8.64
C ALA A 323 -5.98 -5.42 -8.18
N MET A 324 -6.26 -4.37 -8.95
CA MET A 324 -5.98 -2.99 -8.56
C MET A 324 -6.74 -2.57 -7.30
N LYS A 325 -8.03 -2.89 -7.19
CA LYS A 325 -8.82 -2.65 -5.96
C LYS A 325 -8.19 -3.37 -4.75
N TRP A 326 -7.81 -4.64 -4.91
CA TRP A 326 -7.13 -5.39 -3.86
C TRP A 326 -5.78 -4.78 -3.48
N SER A 327 -5.05 -4.20 -4.44
CA SER A 327 -3.81 -3.46 -4.16
C SER A 327 -4.03 -2.27 -3.22
N ILE A 328 -5.11 -1.50 -3.40
CA ILE A 328 -5.49 -0.40 -2.48
C ILE A 328 -5.67 -0.92 -1.05
N ARG A 329 -6.31 -2.08 -0.88
CA ARG A 329 -6.58 -2.65 0.45
C ARG A 329 -5.36 -3.30 1.10
N LEU A 330 -4.60 -4.07 0.34
CA LEU A 330 -3.49 -4.88 0.85
C LEU A 330 -2.23 -4.04 1.08
N ARG A 331 -1.99 -3.02 0.24
CA ARG A 331 -0.80 -2.17 0.30
C ARG A 331 -1.14 -0.68 0.11
N PRO A 332 -2.03 -0.10 0.93
CA PRO A 332 -2.47 1.29 0.76
C PRO A 332 -1.31 2.29 0.80
N GLY A 333 -0.26 2.00 1.57
CA GLY A 333 0.93 2.86 1.66
C GLY A 333 1.50 3.23 0.29
N ARG A 334 1.49 2.33 -0.69
CA ARG A 334 2.05 2.57 -2.04
C ARG A 334 1.41 3.74 -2.79
N PHE A 335 0.17 4.12 -2.44
CA PHE A 335 -0.57 5.22 -3.10
C PHE A 335 -0.55 6.52 -2.29
N PHE A 336 -0.21 6.43 -1.00
CA PHE A 336 -0.20 7.55 -0.06
C PHE A 336 1.22 8.03 0.25
N THR A 337 2.26 7.26 -0.06
CA THR A 337 3.65 7.67 0.05
C THR A 337 4.00 8.69 -1.05
N VAL A 338 4.73 9.74 -0.70
CA VAL A 338 5.24 10.75 -1.65
C VAL A 338 6.22 10.12 -2.65
N PRO A 339 6.09 10.35 -3.98
CA PRO A 339 7.15 10.09 -4.94
C PRO A 339 8.40 10.92 -4.60
N GLU A 340 9.58 10.31 -4.63
CA GLU A 340 10.87 10.87 -4.18
C GLU A 340 11.19 12.26 -4.79
N GLU A 341 10.63 12.57 -5.96
CA GLU A 341 10.85 13.79 -6.74
C GLU A 341 10.22 15.06 -6.13
N LEU A 342 9.15 14.94 -5.33
CA LEU A 342 8.47 16.08 -4.68
C LEU A 342 8.89 16.31 -3.22
N ARG A 343 9.97 15.64 -2.77
CA ARG A 343 10.35 15.50 -1.36
C ARG A 343 11.46 16.42 -0.87
N ALA A 344 11.79 17.49 -1.59
CA ALA A 344 12.84 18.42 -1.16
C ALA A 344 12.70 18.83 0.33
N PRO A 345 13.78 18.96 1.09
CA PRO A 345 14.82 17.98 1.37
C PRO A 345 14.83 17.68 2.88
N HIS A 346 13.82 16.95 3.39
CA HIS A 346 13.73 16.72 4.84
C HIS A 346 13.50 15.30 5.33
N GLU A 347 13.17 14.31 4.51
CA GLU A 347 12.80 12.98 5.04
C GLU A 347 13.31 11.82 4.18
N LEU A 348 14.63 11.72 4.08
CA LEU A 348 15.36 10.49 3.78
C LEU A 348 15.24 9.53 4.98
N GLN A 349 14.22 8.65 5.07
CA GLN A 349 14.28 7.38 5.84
C GLN A 349 12.94 6.55 5.89
N HIS A 350 12.92 5.42 5.16
CA HIS A 350 12.18 4.13 5.38
C HIS A 350 10.91 3.72 4.57
N GLY A 351 11.00 2.55 3.90
CA GLY A 351 9.88 1.66 3.51
C GLY A 351 10.15 0.81 2.23
N ASP A 352 9.90 -0.50 2.25
CA ASP A 352 10.25 -1.55 1.24
C ASP A 352 10.10 -1.22 -0.26
N ALA A 353 9.20 -0.32 -0.65
CA ALA A 353 9.03 0.10 -2.04
C ALA A 353 10.17 1.02 -2.52
N VAL A 354 10.77 1.82 -1.63
CA VAL A 354 12.00 2.58 -1.88
C VAL A 354 13.16 1.61 -2.07
N MET A 355 13.18 0.54 -1.27
CA MET A 355 14.21 -0.50 -1.34
C MET A 355 14.17 -1.24 -2.68
N GLU A 356 12.98 -1.67 -3.10
CA GLU A 356 12.76 -2.33 -4.40
C GLU A 356 13.05 -1.40 -5.59
N ALA A 357 12.76 -0.09 -5.47
CA ALA A 357 13.08 0.89 -6.51
C ALA A 357 14.60 1.09 -6.66
N ILE A 358 15.34 1.26 -5.57
CA ILE A 358 16.81 1.38 -5.57
C ILE A 358 17.44 0.15 -6.19
N VAL A 359 16.99 -1.03 -5.77
CA VAL A 359 17.47 -2.29 -6.32
C VAL A 359 17.21 -2.38 -7.82
N LYS A 360 16.07 -1.85 -8.32
CA LYS A 360 15.75 -1.81 -9.75
C LYS A 360 16.47 -0.73 -10.54
N THR A 361 17.10 0.24 -9.89
CA THR A 361 17.89 1.30 -10.55
C THR A 361 19.39 1.09 -10.46
N ARG A 362 19.84 0.09 -9.68
CA ARG A 362 21.25 -0.33 -9.63
C ARG A 362 21.80 -0.57 -11.04
N ASN A 363 22.98 -0.03 -11.28
CA ASN A 363 23.67 -0.06 -12.57
C ASN A 363 25.14 -0.49 -12.43
N GLY A 364 25.49 -1.03 -11.25
CA GLY A 364 26.79 -1.65 -11.02
C GLY A 364 27.02 -2.83 -11.96
N SER A 365 28.28 -3.15 -12.17
CA SER A 365 28.64 -4.21 -13.11
C SER A 365 28.44 -5.62 -12.57
N VAL A 366 28.50 -5.78 -11.24
CA VAL A 366 28.17 -6.98 -10.48
C VAL A 366 26.94 -6.71 -9.61
N LEU A 367 26.91 -5.58 -8.90
CA LEU A 367 25.73 -5.10 -8.18
C LEU A 367 24.76 -4.38 -9.13
N GLY A 368 24.22 -5.15 -10.07
CA GLY A 368 23.37 -4.65 -11.14
C GLY A 368 21.88 -4.55 -10.76
N LYS A 369 21.07 -4.20 -11.76
CA LYS A 369 19.62 -4.06 -11.63
C LYS A 369 18.97 -5.34 -11.12
N GLY A 370 18.17 -5.22 -10.07
CA GLY A 370 17.47 -6.35 -9.44
C GLY A 370 18.30 -7.13 -8.44
N SER A 371 19.59 -6.79 -8.25
CA SER A 371 20.46 -7.47 -7.29
C SER A 371 20.42 -6.84 -5.90
N ILE A 372 20.54 -7.67 -4.87
CA ILE A 372 20.59 -7.28 -3.46
C ILE A 372 21.88 -7.81 -2.80
N LEU A 373 22.35 -7.08 -1.79
CA LEU A 373 23.33 -7.58 -0.83
C LEU A 373 22.58 -8.08 0.40
N LYS A 374 22.69 -9.37 0.66
CA LYS A 374 22.02 -10.04 1.77
C LYS A 374 23.06 -10.53 2.77
N MET A 375 22.83 -10.24 4.04
CA MET A 375 23.63 -10.74 5.16
C MET A 375 23.70 -12.26 5.08
N TYR A 376 24.90 -12.82 5.22
CA TYR A 376 25.09 -14.26 5.07
C TYR A 376 24.61 -15.06 6.30
N PHE A 377 24.48 -14.40 7.45
CA PHE A 377 23.84 -14.96 8.64
C PHE A 377 22.32 -14.94 8.51
N PHE A 378 21.67 -16.01 8.99
CA PHE A 378 20.21 -16.12 9.00
C PHE A 378 19.68 -16.88 10.23
N PRO A 379 18.42 -16.62 10.65
CA PRO A 379 17.80 -17.32 11.76
C PRO A 379 17.75 -18.84 11.54
N GLY A 380 18.18 -19.62 12.54
CA GLY A 380 18.19 -21.07 12.46
C GLY A 380 19.50 -21.68 11.94
N GLN A 381 20.53 -20.86 11.66
CA GLN A 381 21.88 -21.36 11.42
C GLN A 381 22.39 -22.09 12.69
N ARG A 382 22.40 -23.42 12.65
CA ARG A 382 22.79 -24.27 13.80
C ARG A 382 24.22 -23.96 14.22
N THR A 383 24.48 -23.50 15.43
CA THR A 383 25.86 -23.48 15.94
C THR A 383 26.31 -24.92 16.18
N SER A 384 27.53 -25.27 15.75
CA SER A 384 28.12 -26.59 16.03
C SER A 384 28.06 -26.89 17.53
N SER A 385 27.79 -28.14 17.90
CA SER A 385 27.65 -28.56 19.29
C SER A 385 28.98 -28.71 20.03
N HIS A 386 30.14 -28.55 19.37
CA HIS A 386 31.43 -28.98 19.93
C HIS A 386 32.50 -27.88 20.01
N ILE A 387 32.58 -26.98 19.04
CA ILE A 387 33.52 -25.84 19.08
C ILE A 387 32.72 -24.56 18.83
N GLN A 388 32.71 -23.68 19.83
CA GLN A 388 32.04 -22.38 19.75
C GLN A 388 33.08 -21.28 19.57
N ILE A 389 33.15 -20.73 18.36
CA ILE A 389 33.93 -19.54 18.04
C ILE A 389 32.92 -18.43 17.71
N HIS A 390 33.00 -17.29 18.41
CA HIS A 390 31.99 -16.26 18.27
C HIS A 390 32.09 -15.61 16.89
N GLY A 391 30.97 -15.56 16.17
CA GLY A 391 30.95 -15.05 14.79
C GLY A 391 31.55 -15.99 13.75
N ALA A 392 31.92 -17.23 14.08
CA ALA A 392 32.28 -18.28 13.11
C ALA A 392 31.33 -19.49 13.28
N PRO A 393 30.32 -19.64 12.42
CA PRO A 393 29.35 -20.73 12.58
C PRO A 393 29.92 -22.07 12.11
N HIS A 394 29.32 -23.16 12.60
CA HIS A 394 29.54 -24.52 12.09
C HIS A 394 31.00 -24.99 12.19
N VAL A 395 31.76 -24.48 13.16
CA VAL A 395 33.13 -24.93 13.38
C VAL A 395 33.13 -26.39 13.81
N PHE A 396 33.78 -27.23 13.03
CA PHE A 396 33.92 -28.65 13.30
C PHE A 396 35.37 -29.08 13.08
N LYS A 397 35.90 -29.85 14.02
CA LYS A 397 37.22 -30.45 13.92
C LYS A 397 37.06 -31.93 13.60
N VAL A 398 37.82 -32.42 12.63
CA VAL A 398 37.86 -33.86 12.33
C VAL A 398 38.77 -34.57 13.33
N ASP A 399 38.25 -35.58 14.02
CA ASP A 399 39.00 -36.34 15.00
C ASP A 399 40.20 -37.05 14.36
N GLY A 400 41.37 -36.92 14.99
CA GLY A 400 42.62 -37.53 14.51
C GLY A 400 43.33 -36.76 13.38
N TYR A 401 42.76 -35.68 12.86
CA TYR A 401 43.34 -34.89 11.76
C TYR A 401 43.41 -33.39 12.11
N PRO A 402 44.41 -32.63 11.62
CA PRO A 402 44.47 -31.18 11.79
C PRO A 402 43.53 -30.45 10.81
N LEU A 403 42.33 -30.99 10.61
CA LEU A 403 41.36 -30.50 9.64
C LEU A 403 40.15 -29.90 10.35
N TYR A 404 39.77 -28.71 9.91
CA TYR A 404 38.63 -27.96 10.43
C TYR A 404 37.73 -27.53 9.28
N SER A 405 36.43 -27.58 9.50
CA SER A 405 35.44 -26.95 8.63
C SER A 405 34.72 -25.84 9.39
N MET A 406 34.28 -24.81 8.67
CA MET A 406 33.48 -23.72 9.22
C MET A 406 32.59 -23.13 8.12
N ALA A 407 31.47 -22.54 8.52
CA ALA A 407 30.75 -21.61 7.65
C ALA A 407 31.50 -20.28 7.59
N THR A 408 31.09 -19.40 6.68
CA THR A 408 31.70 -18.07 6.54
C THR A 408 31.63 -17.28 7.85
N PRO A 409 32.78 -16.85 8.39
CA PRO A 409 32.83 -16.12 9.65
C PRO A 409 32.63 -14.61 9.43
N THR A 410 32.39 -13.88 10.51
CA THR A 410 32.70 -12.43 10.59
C THR A 410 34.21 -12.20 10.61
N ILE A 411 34.66 -10.96 10.41
CA ILE A 411 36.08 -10.61 10.61
C ILE A 411 36.54 -10.98 12.02
N THR A 412 35.75 -10.67 13.04
CA THR A 412 36.05 -11.04 14.44
C THR A 412 36.12 -12.56 14.62
N GLY A 413 35.16 -13.30 14.07
CA GLY A 413 35.16 -14.76 14.14
C GLY A 413 36.33 -15.42 13.41
N ALA A 414 36.78 -14.84 12.29
CA ALA A 414 38.00 -15.28 11.62
C ALA A 414 39.22 -15.07 12.53
N LYS A 415 39.35 -13.90 13.17
CA LYS A 415 40.44 -13.63 14.14
C LYS A 415 40.40 -14.58 15.33
N GLU A 416 39.21 -14.86 15.87
CA GLU A 416 39.05 -15.81 16.97
C GLU A 416 39.40 -17.24 16.55
N MET A 417 38.98 -17.68 15.36
CA MET A 417 39.33 -19.01 14.84
C MET A 417 40.85 -19.16 14.67
N LEU A 418 41.51 -18.15 14.09
CA LEU A 418 42.97 -18.17 13.92
C LEU A 418 43.71 -18.11 15.25
N ALA A 419 43.19 -17.38 16.23
CA ALA A 419 43.74 -17.37 17.59
C ALA A 419 43.57 -18.74 18.26
N PHE A 420 42.41 -19.37 18.12
CA PHE A 420 42.12 -20.71 18.62
C PHE A 420 43.07 -21.77 18.01
N LEU A 421 43.40 -21.64 16.72
CA LEU A 421 44.36 -22.50 16.03
C LEU A 421 45.83 -22.20 16.38
N GLY A 422 46.10 -21.16 17.17
CA GLY A 422 47.46 -20.75 17.49
C GLY A 422 48.23 -20.16 16.30
N ALA A 423 47.53 -19.60 15.31
CA ALA A 423 48.15 -19.06 14.10
C ALA A 423 48.84 -17.71 14.32
N ARG A 424 48.59 -17.05 15.45
CA ARG A 424 49.21 -15.75 15.76
C ARG A 424 50.68 -15.94 16.14
N SER A 425 51.55 -15.20 15.49
CA SER A 425 52.99 -15.19 15.83
C SER A 425 53.20 -14.46 17.15
N ILE A 426 53.95 -15.06 18.08
CA ILE A 426 54.24 -14.47 19.40
C ILE A 426 55.76 -14.46 19.58
N ALA A 427 56.32 -13.27 19.86
CA ALA A 427 57.73 -13.09 20.24
C ALA A 427 58.76 -13.79 19.31
N GLY A 428 58.56 -13.73 18.00
CA GLY A 428 59.48 -14.30 17.01
C GLY A 428 59.30 -15.80 16.72
N VAL A 429 58.38 -16.48 17.42
CA VAL A 429 57.96 -17.85 17.08
C VAL A 429 56.80 -17.76 16.09
N ALA A 430 56.96 -18.39 14.92
CA ALA A 430 55.90 -18.47 13.92
C ALA A 430 54.70 -19.24 14.48
N GLY A 431 53.50 -18.68 14.36
CA GLY A 431 52.27 -19.38 14.72
C GLY A 431 52.04 -20.61 13.84
N GLN A 432 51.11 -21.47 14.25
CA GLN A 432 50.67 -22.62 13.45
C GLN A 432 50.26 -22.15 12.05
N LYS A 433 50.84 -22.73 10.99
CA LYS A 433 50.41 -22.46 9.61
C LYS A 433 48.96 -22.93 9.45
N VAL A 434 48.09 -22.04 9.01
CA VAL A 434 46.68 -22.32 8.73
C VAL A 434 46.37 -21.99 7.27
N VAL A 435 45.92 -22.99 6.52
CA VAL A 435 45.43 -22.79 5.16
C VAL A 435 43.91 -22.69 5.19
N VAL A 436 43.37 -21.58 4.72
CA VAL A 436 41.94 -21.35 4.58
C VAL A 436 41.57 -21.51 3.10
N THR A 437 40.97 -22.66 2.78
CA THR A 437 40.46 -22.93 1.43
C THR A 437 38.98 -22.59 1.36
N ASP A 438 38.65 -21.55 0.61
CA ASP A 438 37.29 -21.10 0.38
C ASP A 438 36.70 -21.79 -0.85
N LEU A 439 35.75 -22.68 -0.61
CA LEU A 439 35.15 -23.53 -1.63
C LEU A 439 33.96 -22.88 -2.36
N ARG A 440 33.68 -21.60 -2.10
CA ARG A 440 32.44 -20.95 -2.58
C ARG A 440 32.59 -20.43 -4.00
N GLU A 441 31.62 -20.79 -4.84
CA GLU A 441 31.36 -20.14 -6.14
C GLU A 441 30.72 -18.74 -6.00
N GLU A 442 30.15 -18.41 -4.84
CA GLU A 442 29.42 -17.15 -4.60
C GLU A 442 30.35 -15.98 -4.24
N ALA A 443 30.23 -14.84 -4.92
CA ALA A 443 30.95 -13.62 -4.53
C ALA A 443 30.50 -13.11 -3.15
N VAL A 444 31.47 -12.86 -2.25
CA VAL A 444 31.22 -12.41 -0.87
C VAL A 444 32.04 -11.16 -0.56
N VAL A 445 31.39 -10.21 0.10
CA VAL A 445 32.01 -8.95 0.54
C VAL A 445 31.74 -8.74 2.03
N TYR A 446 32.70 -8.16 2.75
CA TYR A 446 32.55 -7.78 4.14
C TYR A 446 32.24 -6.30 4.24
N ILE A 447 31.18 -5.96 4.98
CA ILE A 447 30.79 -4.59 5.29
C ILE A 447 30.68 -4.49 6.81
N ASN A 448 31.41 -3.55 7.42
CA ASN A 448 31.48 -3.38 8.89
C ASN A 448 31.81 -4.72 9.60
N GLY A 449 32.70 -5.52 9.02
CA GLY A 449 33.10 -6.82 9.55
C GLY A 449 32.11 -7.98 9.36
N THR A 450 30.96 -7.74 8.73
CA THR A 450 29.91 -8.74 8.49
C THR A 450 29.90 -9.19 7.02
N PRO A 451 29.82 -10.50 6.72
CA PRO A 451 29.77 -11.01 5.35
C PRO A 451 28.38 -10.83 4.71
N PHE A 452 28.38 -10.38 3.46
CA PHE A 452 27.23 -10.23 2.59
C PHE A 452 27.43 -10.97 1.27
N VAL A 453 26.35 -11.50 0.72
CA VAL A 453 26.32 -12.18 -0.58
C VAL A 453 25.37 -11.52 -1.55
N LEU A 454 25.66 -11.71 -2.84
CA LEU A 454 24.83 -11.25 -3.94
C LEU A 454 23.63 -12.20 -4.16
N ARG A 455 22.44 -11.62 -4.28
CA ARG A 455 21.17 -12.33 -4.54
C ARG A 455 20.28 -11.53 -5.50
N GLU A 456 19.29 -12.19 -6.09
CA GLU A 456 18.24 -11.49 -6.83
C GLU A 456 17.09 -11.10 -5.89
N LEU A 457 16.53 -9.90 -6.07
CA LEU A 457 15.43 -9.40 -5.24
C LEU A 457 14.18 -10.29 -5.27
N ASN A 458 13.86 -10.86 -6.44
CA ASN A 458 12.72 -11.74 -6.64
C ASN A 458 12.99 -13.18 -6.16
N LYS A 459 14.24 -13.54 -5.88
CA LYS A 459 14.68 -14.85 -5.40
C LYS A 459 15.77 -14.70 -4.33
N PRO A 460 15.46 -14.03 -3.20
CA PRO A 460 16.50 -13.57 -2.27
C PRO A 460 17.15 -14.69 -1.44
N VAL A 461 16.63 -15.92 -1.53
CA VAL A 461 17.18 -17.12 -0.89
C VAL A 461 17.90 -18.05 -1.88
N ASP A 462 17.70 -17.87 -3.19
CA ASP A 462 18.30 -18.74 -4.21
C ASP A 462 19.76 -18.34 -4.47
N THR A 463 20.62 -19.34 -4.62
CA THR A 463 22.03 -19.11 -4.98
C THR A 463 22.14 -18.69 -6.45
N LEU A 464 22.97 -17.68 -6.75
CA LEU A 464 23.35 -17.36 -8.12
C LEU A 464 24.25 -18.47 -8.66
N LYS A 465 23.89 -19.02 -9.81
CA LYS A 465 24.55 -20.21 -10.37
C LYS A 465 25.63 -19.78 -11.36
N HIS A 466 26.85 -20.27 -11.15
CA HIS A 466 27.98 -20.02 -12.03
C HIS A 466 28.67 -21.33 -12.41
N VAL A 467 28.16 -21.98 -13.46
CA VAL A 467 28.67 -23.29 -13.89
C VAL A 467 30.12 -23.17 -14.33
N GLY A 468 31.02 -23.87 -13.63
CA GLY A 468 32.45 -23.93 -13.94
C GLY A 468 33.26 -22.64 -13.68
N ILE A 469 32.83 -21.77 -12.76
CA ILE A 469 33.59 -20.57 -12.39
C ILE A 469 34.91 -20.92 -11.70
N THR A 470 35.97 -20.15 -11.94
CA THR A 470 37.30 -20.36 -11.34
C THR A 470 37.57 -19.37 -10.21
N GLY A 471 38.50 -19.70 -9.31
CA GLY A 471 38.90 -18.84 -8.18
C GLY A 471 39.19 -17.39 -8.59
N PRO A 472 40.11 -17.14 -9.56
CA PRO A 472 40.43 -15.79 -10.01
C PRO A 472 39.24 -15.01 -10.57
N VAL A 473 38.27 -15.69 -11.20
CA VAL A 473 37.05 -15.04 -11.71
C VAL A 473 36.14 -14.63 -10.57
N VAL A 474 35.99 -15.46 -9.53
CA VAL A 474 35.22 -15.11 -8.33
C VAL A 474 35.87 -13.92 -7.60
N GLU A 475 37.19 -13.94 -7.41
CA GLU A 475 37.91 -12.83 -6.77
C GLU A 475 37.78 -11.53 -7.58
N HIS A 476 37.84 -11.61 -8.91
CA HIS A 476 37.59 -10.46 -9.77
C HIS A 476 36.15 -9.93 -9.64
N MET A 477 35.15 -10.81 -9.53
CA MET A 477 33.77 -10.42 -9.24
C MET A 477 33.62 -9.75 -7.88
N GLU A 478 34.31 -10.24 -6.84
CA GLU A 478 34.32 -9.63 -5.51
C GLU A 478 34.95 -8.23 -5.52
N ALA A 479 36.05 -8.03 -6.25
CA ALA A 479 36.68 -6.73 -6.42
C ALA A 479 35.74 -5.73 -7.10
N ARG A 480 35.07 -6.15 -8.19
CA ARG A 480 34.07 -5.32 -8.88
C ARG A 480 32.83 -5.05 -8.03
N LEU A 481 32.37 -6.04 -7.26
CA LEU A 481 31.27 -5.87 -6.31
C LEU A 481 31.61 -4.81 -5.26
N LYS A 482 32.83 -4.84 -4.72
CA LYS A 482 33.35 -3.79 -3.83
C LYS A 482 33.35 -2.42 -4.51
N GLU A 483 33.83 -2.31 -5.74
CA GLU A 483 33.80 -1.05 -6.48
C GLU A 483 32.37 -0.50 -6.67
N ASP A 484 31.42 -1.37 -7.04
CA ASP A 484 30.01 -1.00 -7.19
C ASP A 484 29.41 -0.51 -5.86
N ILE A 485 29.72 -1.19 -4.74
CA ILE A 485 29.32 -0.78 -3.38
C ILE A 485 29.87 0.60 -3.05
N LEU A 486 31.17 0.81 -3.24
CA LEU A 486 31.82 2.09 -2.95
C LEU A 486 31.30 3.21 -3.86
N SER A 487 30.87 2.90 -5.08
CA SER A 487 30.21 3.85 -5.99
C SER A 487 28.82 4.22 -5.49
N GLU A 488 27.98 3.23 -5.13
CA GLU A 488 26.64 3.45 -4.59
C GLU A 488 26.70 4.28 -3.29
N VAL A 489 27.61 3.93 -2.37
CA VAL A 489 27.84 4.64 -1.10
C VAL A 489 28.27 6.10 -1.33
N ARG A 490 29.14 6.37 -2.31
CA ARG A 490 29.54 7.74 -2.66
C ARG A 490 28.37 8.56 -3.20
N GLN A 491 27.52 7.96 -4.02
CA GLN A 491 26.35 8.62 -4.61
C GLN A 491 25.24 8.89 -3.59
N SER A 492 25.08 8.01 -2.61
CA SER A 492 24.02 8.06 -1.59
C SER A 492 24.40 8.84 -0.31
N GLY A 493 25.60 9.44 -0.28
CA GLY A 493 26.09 10.19 0.88
C GLY A 493 26.44 9.32 2.08
N GLY A 494 27.06 8.15 1.85
CA GLY A 494 27.56 7.27 2.90
C GLY A 494 26.59 6.19 3.38
N ARG A 495 25.43 6.02 2.72
CA ARG A 495 24.38 5.07 3.16
C ARG A 495 24.02 4.05 2.10
N MET A 496 23.90 2.78 2.45
CA MET A 496 23.54 1.76 1.48
C MET A 496 22.42 0.86 1.97
N LEU A 497 21.65 0.36 1.01
CA LEU A 497 20.61 -0.61 1.23
C LEU A 497 21.18 -2.04 1.28
N LEU A 498 21.08 -2.65 2.46
CA LEU A 498 21.44 -4.03 2.76
C LEU A 498 20.19 -4.86 3.13
N HIS A 499 20.30 -6.18 3.10
CA HIS A 499 19.19 -7.08 3.41
C HIS A 499 19.58 -8.11 4.45
N ARG A 500 18.64 -8.59 5.25
CA ARG A 500 18.83 -9.67 6.23
C ARG A 500 17.59 -10.56 6.29
N GLU A 501 17.75 -11.77 6.80
CA GLU A 501 16.59 -12.61 7.14
C GLU A 501 16.11 -12.31 8.55
N GLU A 502 14.81 -12.10 8.69
CA GLU A 502 14.13 -11.99 9.98
C GLU A 502 13.10 -13.10 10.12
N PHE A 503 13.16 -13.80 11.25
CA PHE A 503 12.21 -14.82 11.61
C PHE A 503 11.04 -14.20 12.36
N SER A 504 9.83 -14.49 11.91
CA SER A 504 8.59 -14.07 12.56
C SER A 504 8.08 -15.18 13.47
N PRO A 505 8.12 -15.02 14.81
CA PRO A 505 7.66 -16.05 15.75
C PRO A 505 6.15 -16.30 15.65
N SER A 506 5.38 -15.29 15.23
CA SER A 506 3.91 -15.37 15.12
C SER A 506 3.44 -16.15 13.89
N SER A 507 4.25 -16.18 12.82
CA SER A 507 3.93 -16.90 11.58
C SER A 507 4.82 -18.11 11.32
N ASN A 508 5.83 -18.36 12.18
CA ASN A 508 6.85 -19.40 12.02
C ASN A 508 7.49 -19.40 10.62
N GLN A 509 7.70 -18.20 10.05
CA GLN A 509 8.24 -18.00 8.71
C GLN A 509 9.38 -16.98 8.76
N SER A 510 10.43 -17.21 7.97
CA SER A 510 11.51 -16.25 7.72
C SER A 510 11.18 -15.41 6.50
N SER A 511 11.50 -14.11 6.56
CA SER A 511 11.37 -13.19 5.44
C SER A 511 12.64 -12.36 5.27
N VAL A 512 12.98 -11.99 4.03
CA VAL A 512 14.11 -11.11 3.76
C VAL A 512 13.65 -9.67 3.80
N VAL A 513 14.24 -8.88 4.68
CA VAL A 513 13.92 -7.46 4.88
C VAL A 513 15.11 -6.58 4.50
N GLY A 514 14.82 -5.42 3.92
CA GLY A 514 15.83 -4.40 3.62
C GLY A 514 16.03 -3.45 4.79
N TYR A 515 17.26 -2.99 5.02
CA TYR A 515 17.59 -1.95 5.99
C TYR A 515 18.70 -1.04 5.45
N TRP A 516 18.73 0.19 5.95
CA TRP A 516 19.77 1.17 5.61
C TRP A 516 20.91 1.09 6.61
N GLU A 517 22.13 1.10 6.10
CA GLU A 517 23.34 1.10 6.92
C GLU A 517 24.26 2.25 6.49
N ASN A 518 24.95 2.87 7.45
CA ASN A 518 26.04 3.79 7.13
C ASN A 518 27.29 2.98 6.84
N ILE A 519 27.90 3.22 5.68
CA ILE A 519 29.10 2.49 5.23
C ILE A 519 30.20 3.50 4.96
N PHE A 520 31.34 3.33 5.63
CA PHE A 520 32.56 4.03 5.29
C PHE A 520 33.38 3.21 4.29
N THR A 521 34.19 3.89 3.49
CA THR A 521 34.98 3.24 2.43
C THR A 521 35.94 2.18 2.97
N ASP A 522 36.45 2.40 4.17
CA ASP A 522 37.46 1.54 4.82
C ASP A 522 36.84 0.26 5.42
N ASP A 523 35.52 0.24 5.57
CA ASP A 523 34.76 -0.87 6.15
C ASP A 523 34.32 -1.93 5.12
N VAL A 524 34.62 -1.71 3.83
CA VAL A 524 34.28 -2.64 2.74
C VAL A 524 35.51 -3.41 2.31
N LYS A 525 35.51 -4.74 2.49
CA LYS A 525 36.64 -5.62 2.17
C LYS A 525 36.20 -6.85 1.36
N THR A 526 36.99 -7.27 0.37
CA THR A 526 36.84 -8.59 -0.26
C THR A 526 37.38 -9.69 0.68
N ALA A 527 37.10 -10.95 0.38
CA ALA A 527 37.67 -12.05 1.16
C ALA A 527 39.20 -12.08 1.07
N ALA A 528 39.76 -11.89 -0.12
CA ALA A 528 41.20 -11.82 -0.33
C ALA A 528 41.85 -10.67 0.46
N GLU A 529 41.27 -9.47 0.44
CA GLU A 529 41.77 -8.32 1.22
C GLU A 529 41.69 -8.56 2.73
N LEU A 530 40.62 -9.21 3.21
CA LEU A 530 40.48 -9.58 4.61
C LEU A 530 41.62 -10.51 5.06
N TYR A 531 41.82 -11.63 4.36
CA TYR A 531 42.83 -12.61 4.77
C TYR A 531 44.26 -12.10 4.51
N ALA A 532 44.48 -11.25 3.50
CA ALA A 532 45.75 -10.54 3.36
C ALA A 532 46.02 -9.62 4.57
N ALA A 533 45.04 -8.82 4.99
CA ALA A 533 45.17 -7.96 6.15
C ALA A 533 45.42 -8.75 7.46
N LEU A 534 44.78 -9.91 7.62
CA LEU A 534 45.04 -10.80 8.77
C LEU A 534 46.47 -11.36 8.74
N LYS A 535 47.00 -11.67 7.57
CA LYS A 535 48.40 -12.07 7.41
C LYS A 535 49.35 -10.95 7.83
N ASP A 536 49.06 -9.71 7.41
CA ASP A 536 49.81 -8.52 7.78
C ASP A 536 49.71 -8.19 9.29
N GLU A 537 48.61 -8.55 9.95
CA GLU A 537 48.42 -8.47 11.40
C GLU A 537 49.26 -9.51 12.19
N GLY A 538 50.00 -10.40 11.50
CA GLY A 538 50.94 -11.35 12.11
C GLY A 538 50.40 -12.77 12.29
N TYR A 539 49.28 -13.11 11.66
CA TYR A 539 48.77 -14.47 11.61
C TYR A 539 49.46 -15.27 10.49
N ASN A 540 49.94 -16.48 10.80
CA ASN A 540 50.54 -17.39 9.83
C ASN A 540 49.46 -18.11 9.00
N ILE A 541 48.94 -17.41 8.02
CA ILE A 541 47.80 -17.85 7.22
C ILE A 541 48.04 -17.78 5.72
N GLU A 542 47.38 -18.69 5.03
CA GLU A 542 47.30 -18.72 3.57
C GLU A 542 45.85 -18.87 3.15
N TYR A 543 45.35 -17.98 2.29
CA TYR A 543 43.99 -18.02 1.79
C TYR A 543 43.99 -18.45 0.32
N ARG A 544 43.10 -19.38 -0.04
CA ARG A 544 42.92 -19.86 -1.41
C ARG A 544 41.44 -19.90 -1.76
N ARG A 545 41.09 -19.44 -2.97
CA ARG A 545 39.73 -19.50 -3.50
C ARG A 545 39.60 -20.60 -4.55
N ILE A 546 38.95 -21.71 -4.20
CA ILE A 546 38.79 -22.90 -5.06
C ILE A 546 37.30 -23.26 -5.14
N PRO A 547 36.50 -22.56 -5.99
CA PRO A 547 35.06 -22.73 -6.02
C PRO A 547 34.64 -24.14 -6.49
N LEU A 548 33.87 -24.84 -5.66
CA LEU A 548 33.21 -26.09 -6.04
C LEU A 548 31.78 -25.79 -6.48
N THR A 549 31.52 -25.93 -7.77
CA THR A 549 30.25 -25.54 -8.39
C THR A 549 29.17 -26.58 -8.14
N ARG A 550 27.98 -26.17 -7.65
CA ARG A 550 26.92 -27.12 -7.24
C ARG A 550 26.24 -27.83 -8.40
N GLU A 551 26.28 -27.24 -9.60
CA GLU A 551 25.55 -27.72 -10.78
C GLU A 551 26.29 -28.80 -11.58
N ARG A 552 27.51 -29.15 -11.19
CA ARG A 552 28.29 -30.23 -11.82
C ARG A 552 29.06 -31.03 -10.77
N GLU A 553 29.47 -32.23 -11.16
CA GLU A 553 30.47 -32.98 -10.39
C GLU A 553 31.80 -32.19 -10.36
N ALA A 554 32.52 -32.29 -9.25
CA ALA A 554 33.86 -31.73 -9.16
C ALA A 554 34.73 -32.36 -10.25
N LEU A 555 35.37 -31.54 -11.07
CA LEU A 555 36.30 -32.04 -12.09
C LEU A 555 37.58 -32.52 -11.41
N ALA A 556 38.31 -33.42 -12.07
CA ALA A 556 39.64 -33.82 -11.62
C ALA A 556 40.54 -32.59 -11.40
N SER A 557 40.46 -31.58 -12.28
CA SER A 557 41.16 -30.30 -12.11
C SER A 557 40.80 -29.54 -10.83
N ASP A 558 39.53 -29.59 -10.40
CA ASP A 558 39.07 -28.90 -9.19
C ASP A 558 39.64 -29.59 -7.94
N VAL A 559 39.78 -30.93 -7.99
CA VAL A 559 40.42 -31.74 -6.94
C VAL A 559 41.94 -31.57 -6.99
N ASP A 560 42.53 -31.48 -8.18
CA ASP A 560 43.96 -31.26 -8.38
C ASP A 560 44.39 -29.89 -7.83
N GLU A 561 43.56 -28.84 -7.96
CA GLU A 561 43.84 -27.54 -7.32
C GLU A 561 43.88 -27.62 -5.79
N ILE A 562 43.04 -28.47 -5.19
CA ILE A 562 43.07 -28.76 -3.74
C ILE A 562 44.31 -29.61 -3.39
N GLN A 563 44.68 -30.57 -4.24
CA GLN A 563 45.82 -31.47 -4.01
C GLN A 563 47.18 -30.78 -4.21
N ASN A 564 47.29 -29.86 -5.17
CA ASN A 564 48.46 -29.02 -5.43
C ASN A 564 48.67 -27.96 -4.31
N CYS A 565 47.97 -28.08 -3.19
CA CYS A 565 48.26 -27.40 -1.94
C CYS A 565 49.36 -28.07 -1.11
N GLN A 566 50.01 -29.13 -1.60
CA GLN A 566 51.23 -29.66 -0.98
C GLN A 566 52.36 -28.62 -1.08
N ASP A 567 52.94 -28.29 0.08
CA ASP A 567 54.00 -27.31 0.26
C ASP A 567 55.21 -27.58 -0.65
N GLU A 568 55.77 -26.53 -1.26
CA GLU A 568 57.23 -26.41 -1.41
C GLU A 568 57.86 -26.14 -0.04
#